data_AF-A0A316KBF8-F1
#
_entry.id   AF-A0A316KBF8-F1
#
_cell.length_a   1.000
_cell.length_b   1.000
_cell.length_c   1.000
_cell.angle_alpha   90.00
_cell.angle_beta   90.00
_cell.angle_gamma   90.00
#
_symmetry.space_group_name_H-M   'P 1'
#
loop_
_entity.id
_entity.type
_entity.pdbx_description
1 polymer ?
#
loop_
_entity_poly.entity_id
_entity_poly.type
_entity_poly.pdbx_seq_one_letter_code
_entity_poly.pdbx_strand_id
1 'polypeptide(L)'
;MRSRYYRILGLPDNAPLSDVRKQYRKLVMQYHPDKNPSPDAQRRFIEIKEAYEILTGKKSAPTPRIAHKRPSRSTTAPNANETKAEQEKRAKEAQRRYEEQKLREYLENELYFRKLTHGWRWKLMKTSAVLGIIMALLLSLDLLLPHHYQDDMITGFNSNSAYGIGGKRVSLIETENNGKFWIEHFNSSLYYGNHEIIIESSWIFHNPMRIQNFSKTATFGYPINFNVYRLSFILIPLLLLPAFTVYYKRRKISFTVLYQFCMYGVNAVMFYLLLSGDRWAHLLTCGFL
;
A
#
# COMPACT_ATOMS: atom_id res chain seq x y z
N MET A 1 29.54 -31.41 -7.10
CA MET A 1 28.42 -30.49 -7.47
C MET A 1 28.59 -29.06 -7.01
N ARG A 2 29.08 -28.79 -5.78
CA ARG A 2 29.21 -27.42 -5.25
C ARG A 2 30.22 -26.53 -5.99
N SER A 3 31.22 -27.11 -6.64
CA SER A 3 32.24 -26.42 -7.45
C SER A 3 31.66 -25.46 -8.51
N ARG A 4 30.52 -25.81 -9.15
CA ARG A 4 29.85 -24.92 -10.12
C ARG A 4 29.42 -23.59 -9.48
N TYR A 5 28.96 -23.62 -8.24
CA TYR A 5 28.45 -22.41 -7.55
C TYR A 5 29.58 -21.51 -7.06
N TYR A 6 30.72 -22.07 -6.68
CA TYR A 6 31.94 -21.29 -6.40
C TYR A 6 32.42 -20.55 -7.65
N ARG A 7 32.40 -21.21 -8.82
CA ARG A 7 32.76 -20.58 -10.11
C ARG A 7 31.80 -19.47 -10.54
N ILE A 8 30.49 -19.62 -10.32
CA ILE A 8 29.50 -18.55 -10.61
C ILE A 8 29.81 -17.28 -9.81
N LEU A 9 30.29 -17.44 -8.57
CA LEU A 9 30.75 -16.30 -7.75
C LEU A 9 32.19 -15.86 -8.06
N GLY A 10 32.93 -16.59 -8.90
CA GLY A 10 34.34 -16.31 -9.19
C GLY A 10 35.27 -16.61 -8.02
N LEU A 11 34.94 -17.60 -7.20
CA LEU A 11 35.72 -18.04 -6.04
C LEU A 11 36.35 -19.42 -6.28
N PRO A 12 37.48 -19.73 -5.61
CA PRO A 12 38.04 -21.08 -5.64
C PRO A 12 37.10 -22.09 -4.99
N ASP A 13 37.22 -23.35 -5.42
CA ASP A 13 36.50 -24.45 -4.82
C ASP A 13 36.90 -24.55 -3.32
N ASN A 14 35.90 -24.61 -2.43
CA ASN A 14 36.05 -24.54 -0.96
C ASN A 14 36.43 -23.17 -0.36
N ALA A 15 36.19 -22.05 -1.05
CA ALA A 15 36.31 -20.73 -0.42
C ALA A 15 35.46 -20.63 0.88
N PRO A 16 35.96 -19.95 1.92
CA PRO A 16 35.24 -19.81 3.18
C PRO A 16 33.94 -19.01 2.99
N LEU A 17 32.95 -19.28 3.85
CA LEU A 17 31.63 -18.62 3.79
C LEU A 17 31.72 -17.09 3.90
N SER A 18 32.75 -16.56 4.55
CA SER A 18 33.06 -15.12 4.60
C SER A 18 33.29 -14.53 3.22
N ASP A 19 34.04 -15.23 2.38
CA ASP A 19 34.41 -14.79 1.03
C ASP A 19 33.23 -14.94 0.07
N VAL A 20 32.46 -16.01 0.22
CA VAL A 20 31.17 -16.20 -0.47
C VAL A 20 30.23 -15.01 -0.21
N ARG A 21 30.09 -14.56 1.04
CA ARG A 21 29.26 -13.40 1.39
C ARG A 21 29.81 -12.09 0.82
N LYS A 22 31.13 -11.89 0.88
CA LYS A 22 31.79 -10.67 0.39
C LYS A 22 31.60 -10.54 -1.12
N GLN A 23 31.84 -11.61 -1.85
CA GLN A 23 31.77 -11.65 -3.30
C GLN A 23 30.34 -11.57 -3.82
N TYR A 24 29.39 -12.22 -3.13
CA TYR A 24 27.96 -12.07 -3.41
C TYR A 24 27.52 -10.61 -3.38
N ARG A 25 27.88 -9.85 -2.33
CA ARG A 25 27.52 -8.42 -2.21
C ARG A 25 28.06 -7.59 -3.39
N LYS A 26 29.31 -7.86 -3.80
CA LYS A 26 29.95 -7.17 -4.93
C LYS A 26 29.22 -7.43 -6.25
N LEU A 27 28.91 -8.70 -6.53
CA LEU A 27 28.22 -9.12 -7.76
C LEU A 27 26.76 -8.65 -7.81
N VAL A 28 26.06 -8.64 -6.67
CA VAL A 28 24.68 -8.11 -6.56
C VAL A 28 24.62 -6.62 -6.89
N MET A 29 25.59 -5.82 -6.43
CA MET A 29 25.65 -4.39 -6.78
C MET A 29 25.93 -4.16 -8.26
N GLN A 30 26.74 -5.03 -8.88
CA GLN A 30 27.13 -4.93 -10.29
C GLN A 30 26.02 -5.36 -11.27
N TYR A 31 25.22 -6.36 -10.88
CA TYR A 31 24.15 -6.94 -11.72
C TYR A 31 22.74 -6.63 -11.21
N HIS A 32 22.58 -5.60 -10.37
CA HIS A 32 21.26 -5.20 -9.89
C HIS A 32 20.39 -4.73 -11.08
N PRO A 33 19.16 -5.24 -11.26
CA PRO A 33 18.32 -4.89 -12.41
C PRO A 33 18.02 -3.39 -12.50
N ASP A 34 17.87 -2.70 -11.35
CA ASP A 34 17.64 -1.24 -11.34
C ASP A 34 18.88 -0.40 -11.67
N LYS A 35 20.10 -0.95 -11.55
CA LYS A 35 21.35 -0.21 -11.77
C LYS A 35 22.07 -0.60 -13.05
N ASN A 36 21.74 -1.77 -13.62
CA ASN A 36 22.36 -2.30 -14.81
C ASN A 36 21.30 -2.63 -15.87
N PRO A 37 21.15 -1.79 -16.92
CA PRO A 37 20.13 -1.96 -17.96
C PRO A 37 20.46 -3.07 -18.97
N SER A 38 21.54 -3.84 -18.77
CA SER A 38 21.90 -4.94 -19.67
C SER A 38 20.87 -6.07 -19.63
N PRO A 39 20.45 -6.62 -20.78
CA PRO A 39 19.51 -7.75 -20.84
C PRO A 39 20.05 -9.02 -20.15
N ASP A 40 21.37 -9.14 -19.99
CA ASP A 40 22.00 -10.27 -19.31
C ASP A 40 22.15 -10.07 -17.79
N ALA A 41 21.96 -8.85 -17.29
CA ALA A 41 22.12 -8.54 -15.87
C ALA A 41 21.12 -9.33 -15.01
N GLN A 42 19.87 -9.42 -15.45
CA GLN A 42 18.84 -10.16 -14.73
C GLN A 42 19.11 -11.68 -14.70
N ARG A 43 19.62 -12.25 -15.81
CA ARG A 43 19.99 -13.67 -15.85
C ARG A 43 21.14 -13.96 -14.88
N ARG A 44 22.21 -13.15 -14.92
CA ARG A 44 23.34 -13.32 -14.00
C ARG A 44 22.96 -13.10 -12.55
N PHE A 45 22.10 -12.12 -12.27
CA PHE A 45 21.62 -11.85 -10.91
C PHE A 45 20.91 -13.08 -10.30
N ILE A 46 20.08 -13.78 -11.08
CA ILE A 46 19.40 -15.00 -10.65
C ILE A 46 20.43 -16.11 -10.36
N GLU A 47 21.42 -16.32 -11.23
CA GLU A 47 22.47 -17.32 -11.04
C GLU A 47 23.34 -17.05 -9.81
N ILE A 48 23.73 -15.78 -9.60
CA ILE A 48 24.52 -15.33 -8.44
C ILE A 48 23.75 -15.58 -7.13
N LYS A 49 22.45 -15.27 -7.13
CA LYS A 49 21.57 -15.50 -5.97
C LYS A 49 21.44 -16.99 -5.67
N GLU A 50 21.21 -17.81 -6.68
CA GLU A 50 21.10 -19.26 -6.52
C GLU A 50 22.40 -19.88 -6.00
N ALA A 51 23.55 -19.46 -6.53
CA ALA A 51 24.86 -19.91 -6.05
C ALA A 51 25.06 -19.58 -4.57
N TYR A 52 24.72 -18.37 -4.14
CA TYR A 52 24.83 -17.96 -2.74
C TYR A 52 23.92 -18.78 -1.82
N GLU A 53 22.66 -19.00 -2.19
CA GLU A 53 21.69 -19.77 -1.39
C GLU A 53 22.13 -21.23 -1.20
N ILE A 54 22.74 -21.82 -2.23
CA ILE A 54 23.23 -23.20 -2.18
C ILE A 54 24.52 -23.33 -1.36
N LEU A 55 25.44 -22.37 -1.49
CA LEU A 55 26.68 -22.37 -0.72
C LEU A 55 26.46 -22.04 0.76
N THR A 56 25.42 -21.25 1.08
CA THR A 56 25.06 -20.92 2.47
C THR A 56 24.11 -21.91 3.13
N GLY A 57 23.70 -22.97 2.43
CA GLY A 57 22.81 -24.00 2.97
C GLY A 57 21.35 -23.58 3.13
N LYS A 58 20.96 -22.41 2.60
CA LYS A 58 19.55 -21.95 2.57
C LYS A 58 18.72 -22.74 1.57
N LYS A 59 19.35 -23.33 0.56
CA LYS A 59 18.75 -24.15 -0.48
C LYS A 59 19.63 -25.38 -0.72
N SER A 60 19.04 -26.56 -0.78
CA SER A 60 19.79 -27.78 -1.14
C SER A 60 20.21 -27.71 -2.61
N ALA A 61 21.47 -28.05 -2.90
CA ALA A 61 21.93 -28.18 -4.28
C ALA A 61 20.99 -29.14 -5.01
N PRO A 62 20.48 -28.80 -6.22
CA PRO A 62 19.73 -29.74 -7.02
C PRO A 62 20.56 -31.01 -7.18
N THR A 63 20.05 -32.14 -6.70
CA THR A 63 20.59 -33.48 -6.96
C THR A 63 20.94 -33.56 -8.45
N PRO A 64 22.05 -34.22 -8.86
CA PRO A 64 22.29 -34.41 -10.28
C PRO A 64 21.09 -35.18 -10.78
N ARG A 65 20.20 -34.48 -11.48
CA ARG A 65 19.38 -35.12 -12.48
C ARG A 65 20.42 -35.64 -13.44
N ILE A 66 20.71 -36.93 -13.33
CA ILE A 66 21.29 -37.70 -14.44
C ILE A 66 20.57 -37.14 -15.65
N ALA A 67 21.33 -36.58 -16.59
CA ALA A 67 20.79 -36.13 -17.84
C ALA A 67 20.31 -37.39 -18.57
N HIS A 68 19.13 -37.89 -18.18
CA HIS A 68 18.17 -38.28 -19.18
C HIS A 68 18.07 -37.04 -20.03
N LYS A 69 18.76 -37.09 -21.17
CA LYS A 69 18.48 -36.28 -22.36
C LYS A 69 16.99 -36.03 -22.27
N ARG A 70 16.57 -34.82 -21.86
CA ARG A 70 15.16 -34.46 -21.92
C ARG A 70 14.84 -34.82 -23.35
N PRO A 71 13.96 -35.81 -23.61
CA PRO A 71 13.59 -36.04 -24.99
C PRO A 71 13.24 -34.64 -25.49
N SER A 72 13.73 -34.32 -26.69
CA SER A 72 13.14 -33.22 -27.43
C SER A 72 11.64 -33.32 -27.20
N ARG A 73 10.95 -32.19 -27.07
CA ARG A 73 9.49 -32.19 -27.02
C ARG A 73 9.00 -32.69 -28.37
N SER A 74 9.17 -33.99 -28.62
CA SER A 74 8.38 -34.78 -29.51
C SER A 74 7.00 -34.53 -28.96
N THR A 75 6.18 -33.93 -29.79
CA THR A 75 4.80 -34.36 -29.93
C THR A 75 4.82 -35.87 -30.11
N THR A 76 5.08 -36.63 -29.03
CA THR A 76 4.84 -38.06 -29.02
C THR A 76 3.33 -38.14 -29.08
N ALA A 77 2.81 -38.25 -30.30
CA ALA A 77 1.47 -38.74 -30.51
C ALA A 77 1.32 -40.00 -29.64
N PRO A 78 0.16 -40.18 -28.98
CA PRO A 78 -0.06 -41.32 -28.10
C PRO A 78 0.42 -42.59 -28.80
N ASN A 79 1.26 -43.34 -28.10
CA ASN A 79 1.93 -44.52 -28.65
C ASN A 79 0.83 -45.45 -29.20
N ALA A 80 0.78 -45.66 -30.53
CA ALA A 80 -0.37 -46.28 -31.21
C ALA A 80 -0.62 -47.75 -30.78
N ASN A 81 0.32 -48.34 -30.03
CA ASN A 81 0.27 -49.70 -29.50
C ASN A 81 0.00 -49.75 -27.97
N GLU A 82 -0.42 -48.64 -27.33
CA GLU A 82 -0.85 -48.67 -25.93
C GLU A 82 -2.16 -49.45 -25.78
N THR A 83 -2.17 -50.44 -24.88
CA THR A 83 -3.39 -51.19 -24.58
C THR A 83 -4.41 -50.27 -23.90
N LYS A 84 -5.71 -50.44 -24.19
CA LYS A 84 -6.80 -49.68 -23.53
C LYS A 84 -6.65 -49.65 -22.00
N ALA A 85 -6.18 -50.75 -21.41
CA ALA A 85 -5.92 -50.87 -19.97
C ALA A 85 -4.80 -49.93 -19.47
N GLU A 86 -3.74 -49.69 -20.24
CA GLU A 86 -2.66 -48.77 -19.88
C GLU A 86 -3.11 -47.31 -19.97
N GLN A 87 -3.94 -46.99 -20.97
CA GLN A 87 -4.55 -45.66 -21.13
C GLN A 87 -5.48 -45.34 -19.95
N GLU A 88 -6.33 -46.29 -19.55
CA GLU A 88 -7.20 -46.15 -18.37
C GLU A 88 -6.41 -46.01 -17.06
N LYS A 89 -5.33 -46.78 -16.88
CA LYS A 89 -4.45 -46.67 -15.69
C LYS A 89 -3.83 -45.28 -15.61
N ARG A 90 -3.33 -44.75 -16.73
CA ARG A 90 -2.73 -43.41 -16.79
C ARG A 90 -3.75 -42.31 -16.56
N ALA A 91 -4.96 -42.43 -17.12
CA ALA A 91 -6.04 -41.50 -16.88
C ALA A 91 -6.47 -41.48 -15.40
N LYS A 92 -6.60 -42.65 -14.77
CA LYS A 92 -6.88 -42.78 -13.33
C LYS A 92 -5.75 -42.19 -12.47
N GLU A 93 -4.49 -42.42 -12.84
CA GLU A 93 -3.35 -41.84 -12.11
C GLU A 93 -3.27 -40.31 -12.26
N ALA A 94 -3.54 -39.78 -13.46
CA ALA A 94 -3.61 -38.35 -13.71
C ALA A 94 -4.74 -37.69 -12.90
N GLN A 95 -5.92 -38.34 -12.84
CA GLN A 95 -7.04 -37.89 -12.00
C GLN A 95 -6.67 -37.87 -10.52
N ARG A 96 -6.07 -38.95 -9.99
CA ARG A 96 -5.60 -39.01 -8.59
C ARG A 96 -4.61 -37.89 -8.26
N ARG A 97 -3.62 -37.66 -9.12
CA ARG A 97 -2.64 -36.57 -8.93
C ARG A 97 -3.31 -35.19 -8.94
N TYR A 98 -4.27 -34.98 -9.83
CA TYR A 98 -5.03 -33.74 -9.90
C TYR A 98 -5.88 -33.51 -8.63
N GLU A 99 -6.53 -34.56 -8.13
CA GLU A 99 -7.28 -34.52 -6.87
C GLU A 99 -6.36 -34.25 -5.66
N GLU A 100 -5.22 -34.93 -5.58
CA GLU A 100 -4.20 -34.69 -4.55
C GLU A 100 -3.68 -33.26 -4.57
N GLN A 101 -3.41 -32.70 -5.76
CA GLN A 101 -2.99 -31.30 -5.91
C GLN A 101 -4.06 -30.33 -5.43
N LYS A 102 -5.31 -30.50 -5.88
CA LYS A 102 -6.44 -29.68 -5.42
C LYS A 102 -6.62 -29.74 -3.91
N LEU A 103 -6.48 -30.93 -3.31
CA LEU A 103 -6.58 -31.10 -1.86
C LEU A 103 -5.44 -30.38 -1.12
N ARG A 104 -4.20 -30.50 -1.61
CA ARG A 104 -3.05 -29.78 -1.03
C ARG A 104 -3.23 -28.27 -1.08
N GLU A 105 -3.62 -27.74 -2.24
CA GLU A 105 -3.91 -26.31 -2.40
C GLU A 105 -5.03 -25.84 -1.48
N TYR A 106 -6.09 -26.65 -1.33
CA TYR A 106 -7.18 -26.37 -0.40
C TYR A 106 -6.69 -26.31 1.06
N LEU A 107 -5.91 -27.29 1.49
CA LEU A 107 -5.35 -27.35 2.85
C LEU A 107 -4.40 -26.19 3.12
N GLU A 108 -3.51 -25.85 2.18
CA GLU A 108 -2.61 -24.70 2.28
C GLU A 108 -3.39 -23.39 2.44
N ASN A 109 -4.44 -23.20 1.64
CA ASN A 109 -5.31 -22.03 1.74
C ASN A 109 -6.05 -21.97 3.09
N GLU A 110 -6.51 -23.10 3.62
CA GLU A 110 -7.16 -23.15 4.93
C GLU A 110 -6.18 -22.82 6.06
N LEU A 111 -4.99 -23.41 6.05
CA LEU A 111 -3.94 -23.13 7.03
C LEU A 111 -3.53 -21.65 7.01
N TYR A 112 -3.38 -21.10 5.81
CA TYR A 112 -3.06 -19.70 5.62
C TYR A 112 -4.16 -18.78 6.18
N PHE A 113 -5.43 -19.06 5.88
CA PHE A 113 -6.56 -18.33 6.43
C PHE A 113 -6.64 -18.41 7.97
N ARG A 114 -6.41 -19.60 8.55
CA ARG A 114 -6.35 -19.77 10.01
C ARG A 114 -5.25 -18.91 10.62
N LYS A 115 -4.07 -18.88 10.00
CA LYS A 115 -2.93 -18.06 10.43
C LYS A 115 -3.24 -16.56 10.40
N LEU A 116 -3.96 -16.08 9.40
CA LEU A 116 -4.38 -14.67 9.31
C LEU A 116 -5.41 -14.29 10.38
N THR A 117 -6.32 -15.20 10.70
CA THR A 117 -7.47 -14.94 11.58
C THR A 117 -7.22 -15.27 13.05
N HIS A 118 -5.98 -15.59 13.40
CA HIS A 118 -5.53 -15.85 14.76
C HIS A 118 -4.26 -15.06 15.09
N GLY A 119 -3.90 -15.03 16.38
CA GLY A 119 -2.70 -14.38 16.87
C GLY A 119 -2.83 -12.86 17.02
N TRP A 120 -1.69 -12.20 17.19
CA TRP A 120 -1.64 -10.76 17.50
C TRP A 120 -2.08 -9.89 16.32
N ARG A 121 -1.80 -10.29 15.08
CA ARG A 121 -2.16 -9.53 13.87
C ARG A 121 -3.68 -9.44 13.70
N TRP A 122 -4.40 -10.51 14.03
CA TRP A 122 -5.85 -10.50 14.06
C TRP A 122 -6.42 -9.61 15.17
N LYS A 123 -5.77 -9.60 16.35
CA LYS A 123 -6.14 -8.63 17.42
C LYS A 123 -5.96 -7.20 16.93
N LEU A 124 -4.83 -6.89 16.27
CA LEU A 124 -4.58 -5.58 15.67
C LEU A 124 -5.62 -5.22 14.60
N MET A 125 -6.03 -6.17 13.77
CA MET A 125 -7.11 -5.94 12.80
C MET A 125 -8.44 -5.58 13.49
N LYS A 126 -8.78 -6.26 14.59
CA LYS A 126 -9.99 -5.94 15.36
C LYS A 126 -9.91 -4.58 16.05
N THR A 127 -8.76 -4.20 16.60
CA THR A 127 -8.59 -2.87 17.20
C THR A 127 -8.63 -1.78 16.14
N SER A 128 -8.02 -2.02 14.97
CA SER A 128 -8.10 -1.15 13.79
C SER A 128 -9.55 -0.97 13.34
N ALA A 129 -10.37 -2.04 13.32
CA ALA A 129 -11.78 -1.96 13.01
C ALA A 129 -12.56 -1.05 13.98
N VAL A 130 -12.34 -1.17 15.29
CA VAL A 130 -13.00 -0.31 16.27
C VAL A 130 -12.54 1.14 16.12
N LEU A 131 -11.23 1.37 16.02
CA LEU A 131 -10.66 2.71 15.85
C LEU A 131 -11.16 3.36 14.54
N GLY A 132 -11.28 2.58 13.47
CA GLY A 132 -11.80 3.04 12.18
C GLY A 132 -13.26 3.47 12.26
N ILE A 133 -14.11 2.71 12.98
CA ILE A 133 -15.50 3.10 13.25
C ILE A 133 -15.55 4.40 14.07
N ILE A 134 -14.75 4.50 15.14
CA ILE A 134 -14.72 5.70 15.99
C ILE A 134 -14.29 6.92 15.17
N MET A 135 -13.21 6.82 14.39
CA MET A 135 -12.74 7.92 13.55
C MET A 135 -13.76 8.30 12.46
N ALA A 136 -14.40 7.31 11.83
CA ALA A 136 -15.45 7.56 10.84
C ALA A 136 -16.65 8.29 11.47
N LEU A 137 -17.07 7.89 12.67
CA LEU A 137 -18.13 8.56 13.42
C LEU A 137 -17.73 9.99 13.81
N LEU A 138 -16.51 10.19 14.32
CA LEU A 138 -16.01 11.52 14.69
C LEU A 138 -15.96 12.45 13.47
N LEU A 139 -15.42 12.00 12.34
CA LEU A 139 -15.41 12.79 11.10
C LEU A 139 -16.83 13.10 10.59
N SER A 140 -17.75 12.16 10.75
CA SER A 140 -19.16 12.36 10.35
C SER A 140 -19.88 13.34 11.26
N LEU A 141 -19.64 13.27 12.57
CA LEU A 141 -20.17 14.20 13.56
C LEU A 141 -19.61 15.61 13.34
N ASP A 142 -18.31 15.72 13.07
CA ASP A 142 -17.65 16.99 12.85
C ASP A 142 -18.14 17.73 11.59
N LEU A 143 -18.66 16.98 10.60
CA LEU A 143 -19.34 17.54 9.43
C LEU A 143 -20.74 18.11 9.73
N LEU A 144 -21.36 17.69 10.83
CA LEU A 144 -22.71 18.09 11.24
C LEU A 144 -22.69 19.16 12.35
N LEU A 145 -21.58 19.25 13.08
CA LEU A 145 -21.40 20.24 14.14
C LEU A 145 -21.27 21.65 13.57
N PRO A 146 -21.61 22.69 14.36
CA PRO A 146 -21.39 24.07 13.96
C PRO A 146 -19.90 24.34 13.74
N HIS A 147 -19.56 25.33 12.92
CA HIS A 147 -18.18 25.67 12.63
C HIS A 147 -17.63 26.69 13.64
N HIS A 148 -16.32 26.64 13.87
CA HIS A 148 -15.60 27.71 14.54
C HIS A 148 -15.24 28.81 13.54
N TYR A 149 -15.31 30.06 13.99
CA TYR A 149 -15.00 31.25 13.21
C TYR A 149 -13.86 31.99 13.90
N GLN A 150 -12.77 32.20 13.17
CA GLN A 150 -11.60 32.92 13.65
C GLN A 150 -11.25 34.04 12.68
N ASP A 151 -11.11 35.25 13.21
CA ASP A 151 -10.68 36.41 12.44
C ASP A 151 -9.18 36.29 12.09
N ASP A 152 -8.83 36.63 10.85
CA ASP A 152 -7.46 36.68 10.35
C ASP A 152 -7.34 37.75 9.25
N MET A 153 -6.10 38.04 8.82
CA MET A 153 -5.83 38.99 7.75
C MET A 153 -4.97 38.36 6.65
N ILE A 154 -5.27 38.68 5.39
CA ILE A 154 -4.45 38.25 4.25
C ILE A 154 -3.23 39.15 4.15
N THR A 155 -2.04 38.57 4.21
CA THR A 155 -0.76 39.27 4.09
C THR A 155 -0.15 39.15 2.69
N GLY A 156 -0.53 38.11 1.94
CA GLY A 156 -0.03 37.88 0.59
C GLY A 156 -0.86 36.89 -0.20
N PHE A 157 -0.70 36.91 -1.53
CA PHE A 157 -1.28 35.90 -2.40
C PHE A 157 -0.34 35.58 -3.57
N ASN A 158 -0.45 34.36 -4.09
CA ASN A 158 0.21 33.95 -5.30
C ASN A 158 -0.76 34.06 -6.49
N SER A 159 -0.38 34.86 -7.49
CA SER A 159 -1.16 35.03 -8.72
C SER A 159 -1.15 33.79 -9.62
N ASN A 160 -0.18 32.88 -9.43
CA ASN A 160 -0.15 31.61 -10.15
C ASN A 160 -1.27 30.71 -9.63
N SER A 161 -2.24 30.41 -10.50
CA SER A 161 -3.28 29.44 -10.21
C SER A 161 -2.79 28.03 -10.51
N ALA A 162 -2.93 27.11 -9.56
CA ALA A 162 -2.76 25.67 -9.77
C ALA A 162 -4.11 24.99 -9.96
N TYR A 163 -4.10 23.69 -10.25
CA TYR A 163 -5.29 22.86 -10.23
C TYR A 163 -5.36 22.05 -8.93
N GLY A 164 -6.47 22.19 -8.22
CA GLY A 164 -6.75 21.47 -6.98
C GLY A 164 -7.48 20.14 -7.22
N ILE A 165 -7.87 19.51 -6.13
CA ILE A 165 -8.76 18.34 -6.10
C ILE A 165 -10.05 18.68 -6.86
N GLY A 166 -10.43 17.83 -7.81
CA GLY A 166 -11.61 18.02 -8.66
C GLY A 166 -11.40 18.93 -9.86
N GLY A 167 -10.15 19.29 -10.21
CA GLY A 167 -9.83 20.03 -11.43
C GLY A 167 -10.17 21.52 -11.37
N LYS A 168 -10.49 22.04 -10.17
CA LYS A 168 -10.77 23.46 -9.97
C LYS A 168 -9.50 24.28 -9.87
N ARG A 169 -9.55 25.53 -10.35
CA ARG A 169 -8.44 26.48 -10.19
C ARG A 169 -8.34 26.93 -8.73
N VAL A 170 -7.13 26.84 -8.19
CA VAL A 170 -6.82 27.23 -6.81
C VAL A 170 -5.67 28.22 -6.80
N SER A 171 -5.72 29.16 -5.86
CA SER A 171 -4.63 30.12 -5.61
C SER A 171 -4.19 30.00 -4.16
N LEU A 172 -2.88 30.13 -3.95
CA LEU A 172 -2.30 30.15 -2.61
C LEU A 172 -2.45 31.54 -2.01
N ILE A 173 -2.97 31.61 -0.79
CA ILE A 173 -2.96 32.82 0.03
C ILE A 173 -2.16 32.58 1.32
N GLU A 174 -1.60 33.67 1.83
CA GLU A 174 -0.86 33.73 3.09
C GLU A 174 -1.57 34.67 4.04
N THR A 175 -1.61 34.29 5.31
CA THR A 175 -2.34 34.99 6.38
C THR A 175 -1.39 35.48 7.46
N GLU A 176 -1.83 36.41 8.30
CA GLU A 176 -1.03 37.03 9.36
C GLU A 176 -0.56 36.00 10.39
N ASN A 177 -1.42 35.05 10.74
CA ASN A 177 -1.08 33.94 11.64
C ASN A 177 -0.22 32.84 10.98
N ASN A 178 0.55 33.18 9.93
CA ASN A 178 1.39 32.26 9.14
C ASN A 178 0.63 31.09 8.50
N GLY A 179 -0.70 31.19 8.34
CA GLY A 179 -1.51 30.19 7.64
C GLY A 179 -1.33 30.28 6.13
N LYS A 180 -1.21 29.12 5.47
CA LYS A 180 -1.09 29.00 4.01
C LYS A 180 -2.24 28.17 3.47
N PHE A 181 -3.10 28.79 2.67
CA PHE A 181 -4.34 28.16 2.20
C PHE A 181 -4.45 28.18 0.68
N TRP A 182 -4.81 27.03 0.12
CA TRP A 182 -5.17 26.92 -1.29
C TRP A 182 -6.67 27.07 -1.43
N ILE A 183 -7.12 28.23 -1.90
CA ILE A 183 -8.54 28.54 -2.03
C ILE A 183 -9.03 28.48 -3.47
N GLU A 184 -10.25 28.03 -3.64
CA GLU A 184 -10.95 28.03 -4.92
C GLU A 184 -11.50 29.41 -5.25
N HIS A 185 -11.60 29.72 -6.55
CA HIS A 185 -12.28 30.93 -7.04
C HIS A 185 -11.72 32.25 -6.47
N PHE A 186 -10.41 32.30 -6.18
CA PHE A 186 -9.76 33.53 -5.73
C PHE A 186 -10.02 34.67 -6.71
N ASN A 187 -10.37 35.84 -6.16
CA ASN A 187 -10.51 37.08 -6.89
C ASN A 187 -9.59 38.12 -6.26
N SER A 188 -8.83 38.85 -7.07
CA SER A 188 -7.92 39.90 -6.60
C SER A 188 -8.60 40.97 -5.74
N SER A 189 -9.91 41.16 -5.88
CA SER A 189 -10.70 42.04 -5.00
C SER A 189 -10.65 41.64 -3.53
N LEU A 190 -10.44 40.36 -3.24
CA LEU A 190 -10.26 39.82 -1.88
C LEU A 190 -9.01 40.40 -1.21
N TYR A 191 -7.97 40.67 -1.98
CA TYR A 191 -6.73 41.26 -1.46
C TYR A 191 -6.81 42.79 -1.44
N TYR A 192 -7.16 43.42 -2.55
CA TYR A 192 -7.10 44.89 -2.65
C TYR A 192 -8.23 45.65 -1.92
N GLY A 193 -9.32 44.96 -1.53
CA GLY A 193 -10.49 45.58 -0.93
C GLY A 193 -10.44 45.62 0.61
N ASN A 194 -10.60 44.46 1.24
CA ASN A 194 -10.57 44.27 2.68
C ASN A 194 -9.73 43.02 2.97
N HIS A 195 -8.60 43.20 3.65
CA HIS A 195 -7.70 42.10 4.01
C HIS A 195 -8.24 41.25 5.16
N GLU A 196 -9.26 41.75 5.87
CA GLU A 196 -9.96 41.03 6.93
C GLU A 196 -10.74 39.84 6.37
N ILE A 197 -10.49 38.67 6.94
CA ILE A 197 -11.15 37.42 6.62
C ILE A 197 -11.55 36.69 7.89
N ILE A 198 -12.52 35.80 7.76
CA ILE A 198 -12.87 34.84 8.80
C ILE A 198 -12.57 33.44 8.28
N ILE A 199 -11.74 32.71 9.00
CA ILE A 199 -11.46 31.31 8.73
C ILE A 199 -12.56 30.49 9.42
N GLU A 200 -13.31 29.75 8.61
CA GLU A 200 -14.31 28.79 9.06
C GLU A 200 -13.65 27.42 9.18
N SER A 201 -13.55 26.91 10.41
CA SER A 201 -12.93 25.62 10.74
C SER A 201 -13.93 24.65 11.36
N SER A 202 -13.63 23.35 11.25
CA SER A 202 -14.45 22.30 11.87
C SER A 202 -14.40 22.37 13.40
N TRP A 203 -15.45 21.91 14.08
CA TRP A 203 -15.53 22.02 15.53
C TRP A 203 -14.49 21.18 16.29
N ILE A 204 -14.40 19.89 15.98
CA ILE A 204 -13.63 18.91 16.74
C ILE A 204 -12.16 18.98 16.34
N PHE A 205 -11.88 19.04 15.04
CA PHE A 205 -10.51 18.94 14.53
C PHE A 205 -9.88 20.28 14.12
N HIS A 206 -10.60 21.40 14.27
CA HIS A 206 -10.16 22.74 13.87
C HIS A 206 -9.54 22.82 12.46
N ASN A 207 -9.96 21.92 11.56
CA ASN A 207 -9.46 21.89 10.19
C ASN A 207 -10.13 23.03 9.40
N PRO A 208 -9.36 23.93 8.78
CA PRO A 208 -9.90 25.09 8.08
C PRO A 208 -10.58 24.66 6.77
N MET A 209 -11.89 24.96 6.66
CA MET A 209 -12.77 24.51 5.58
C MET A 209 -13.00 25.58 4.53
N ARG A 210 -13.20 26.82 4.95
CA ARG A 210 -13.56 27.92 4.06
C ARG A 210 -13.04 29.23 4.64
N ILE A 211 -12.81 30.19 3.75
CA ILE A 211 -12.47 31.55 4.12
C ILE A 211 -13.62 32.44 3.72
N GLN A 212 -14.12 33.24 4.66
CA GLN A 212 -15.20 34.18 4.42
C GLN A 212 -14.64 35.61 4.42
N ASN A 213 -15.10 36.42 3.47
CA ASN A 213 -14.82 37.84 3.43
C ASN A 213 -16.12 38.62 3.47
N PHE A 214 -16.15 39.60 4.38
CA PHE A 214 -17.30 40.46 4.60
C PHE A 214 -17.10 41.76 3.84
N SER A 215 -17.89 41.95 2.78
CA SER A 215 -18.05 43.25 2.16
C SER A 215 -19.30 43.94 2.72
N LYS A 216 -19.41 45.26 2.55
CA LYS A 216 -20.56 46.06 3.03
C LYS A 216 -21.92 45.58 2.50
N THR A 217 -21.93 44.81 1.41
CA THR A 217 -23.14 44.39 0.69
C THR A 217 -23.29 42.87 0.54
N ALA A 218 -22.24 42.08 0.77
CA ALA A 218 -22.27 40.64 0.53
C ALA A 218 -21.17 39.89 1.30
N THR A 219 -21.46 38.65 1.68
CA THR A 219 -20.51 37.68 2.24
C THR A 219 -20.03 36.73 1.16
N PHE A 220 -18.73 36.71 0.88
CA PHE A 220 -18.13 35.80 -0.09
C PHE A 220 -17.39 34.67 0.61
N GLY A 221 -17.74 33.43 0.29
CA GLY A 221 -17.09 32.23 0.84
C GLY A 221 -16.19 31.55 -0.18
N TYR A 222 -14.91 31.41 0.15
CA TYR A 222 -13.86 30.78 -0.66
C TYR A 222 -13.47 29.44 -0.06
N PRO A 223 -13.92 28.30 -0.63
CA PRO A 223 -13.60 26.99 -0.09
C PRO A 223 -12.10 26.69 -0.15
N ILE A 224 -11.58 26.10 0.92
CA ILE A 224 -10.21 25.57 0.94
C ILE A 224 -10.23 24.20 0.24
N ASN A 225 -9.33 24.02 -0.73
CA ASN A 225 -9.36 22.85 -1.61
C ASN A 225 -8.67 21.62 -0.99
N PHE A 226 -7.47 21.77 -0.43
CA PHE A 226 -6.73 20.66 0.19
C PHE A 226 -7.13 20.47 1.65
N ASN A 227 -8.34 19.99 1.86
CA ASN A 227 -8.88 19.67 3.19
C ASN A 227 -9.34 18.20 3.25
N VAL A 228 -9.17 17.56 4.42
CA VAL A 228 -9.71 16.24 4.78
C VAL A 228 -11.19 16.09 4.41
N TYR A 229 -12.05 17.08 4.68
CA TYR A 229 -13.48 16.95 4.41
C TYR A 229 -13.81 16.91 2.92
N ARG A 230 -12.95 17.44 2.05
CA ARG A 230 -13.11 17.26 0.59
C ARG A 230 -12.96 15.81 0.17
N LEU A 231 -12.17 15.04 0.92
CA LEU A 231 -11.96 13.62 0.70
C LEU A 231 -12.81 12.74 1.63
N SER A 232 -13.69 13.32 2.45
CA SER A 232 -14.51 12.60 3.44
C SER A 232 -15.32 11.46 2.81
N PHE A 233 -15.88 11.66 1.62
CA PHE A 233 -16.66 10.65 0.90
C PHE A 233 -15.85 9.40 0.50
N ILE A 234 -14.51 9.51 0.39
CA ILE A 234 -13.59 8.38 0.18
C ILE A 234 -13.05 7.90 1.52
N LEU A 235 -12.66 8.82 2.38
CA LEU A 235 -12.01 8.55 3.66
C LEU A 235 -12.93 7.78 4.62
N ILE A 236 -14.20 8.16 4.75
CA ILE A 236 -15.14 7.51 5.66
C ILE A 236 -15.34 6.02 5.27
N PRO A 237 -15.68 5.66 4.01
CA PRO A 237 -15.73 4.26 3.60
C PRO A 237 -14.38 3.53 3.77
N LEU A 238 -13.26 4.21 3.50
CA LEU A 238 -11.93 3.65 3.66
C LEU A 238 -11.61 3.31 5.13
N LEU A 239 -12.05 4.15 6.07
CA LEU A 239 -11.89 3.94 7.51
C LEU A 239 -12.77 2.81 8.06
N LEU A 240 -13.92 2.55 7.41
CA LEU A 240 -14.82 1.43 7.77
C LEU A 240 -14.38 0.09 7.19
N LEU A 241 -13.43 0.11 6.25
CA LEU A 241 -12.96 -1.07 5.51
C LEU A 241 -12.37 -2.17 6.43
N PRO A 242 -11.59 -1.87 7.49
CA PRO A 242 -11.17 -2.88 8.47
C PRO A 242 -12.34 -3.53 9.20
N ALA A 243 -13.37 -2.76 9.60
CA ALA A 243 -14.58 -3.33 10.20
C ALA A 243 -15.32 -4.25 9.23
N PHE A 244 -15.44 -3.83 7.97
CA PHE A 244 -15.96 -4.68 6.90
C PHE A 244 -15.12 -5.95 6.72
N THR A 245 -13.78 -5.91 6.80
CA THR A 245 -12.96 -7.13 6.70
C THR A 245 -13.20 -8.10 7.85
N VAL A 246 -13.38 -7.59 9.07
CA VAL A 246 -13.65 -8.42 10.25
C VAL A 246 -15.02 -9.09 10.12
N TYR A 247 -16.02 -8.37 9.60
CA TYR A 247 -17.35 -8.91 9.32
C TYR A 247 -17.37 -9.90 8.14
N TYR A 248 -16.74 -9.56 7.01
CA TYR A 248 -16.66 -10.36 5.78
C TYR A 248 -15.61 -11.49 5.87
N LYS A 249 -15.42 -12.08 7.05
CA LYS A 249 -14.45 -13.17 7.29
C LYS A 249 -14.77 -14.40 6.42
N ARG A 250 -14.14 -14.49 5.23
CA ARG A 250 -14.38 -15.53 4.21
C ARG A 250 -13.08 -16.17 3.75
N ARG A 251 -13.13 -17.47 3.41
CA ARG A 251 -11.99 -18.26 2.90
C ARG A 251 -11.80 -18.04 1.39
N LYS A 252 -11.57 -16.79 0.98
CA LYS A 252 -11.35 -16.40 -0.43
C LYS A 252 -10.07 -15.59 -0.56
N ILE A 253 -9.44 -15.63 -1.72
CA ILE A 253 -8.26 -14.79 -2.03
C ILE A 253 -8.59 -13.30 -1.85
N SER A 254 -9.81 -12.89 -2.19
CA SER A 254 -10.27 -11.52 -1.99
C SER A 254 -10.18 -11.06 -0.52
N PHE A 255 -10.45 -11.96 0.44
CA PHE A 255 -10.28 -11.65 1.86
C PHE A 255 -8.80 -11.41 2.21
N THR A 256 -7.89 -12.23 1.69
CA THR A 256 -6.44 -12.07 1.92
C THR A 256 -5.93 -10.72 1.41
N VAL A 257 -6.32 -10.35 0.17
CA VAL A 257 -5.92 -9.07 -0.44
C VAL A 257 -6.48 -7.91 0.38
N LEU A 258 -7.77 -7.97 0.72
CA LEU A 258 -8.44 -6.94 1.50
C LEU A 258 -7.86 -6.79 2.90
N TYR A 259 -7.55 -7.91 3.57
CA TYR A 259 -6.88 -7.95 4.85
C TYR A 259 -5.51 -7.27 4.78
N GLN A 260 -4.70 -7.60 3.77
CA GLN A 260 -3.37 -7.01 3.60
C GLN A 260 -3.47 -5.50 3.32
N PHE A 261 -4.42 -5.08 2.48
CA PHE A 261 -4.68 -3.67 2.20
C PHE A 261 -5.09 -2.91 3.49
N CYS A 262 -5.95 -3.48 4.32
CA CYS A 262 -6.33 -2.87 5.60
C CYS A 262 -5.16 -2.80 6.58
N MET A 263 -4.39 -3.89 6.70
CA MET A 263 -3.29 -3.98 7.67
C MET A 263 -2.22 -2.92 7.44
N TYR A 264 -1.91 -2.61 6.18
CA TYR A 264 -0.80 -1.73 5.83
C TYR A 264 -1.26 -0.39 5.26
N GLY A 265 -2.25 -0.39 4.37
CA GLY A 265 -2.75 0.82 3.74
C GLY A 265 -3.64 1.62 4.67
N VAL A 266 -4.77 1.05 5.10
CA VAL A 266 -5.75 1.78 5.92
C VAL A 266 -5.15 2.21 7.26
N ASN A 267 -4.41 1.32 7.93
CA ASN A 267 -3.74 1.68 9.19
C ASN A 267 -2.72 2.81 9.02
N ALA A 268 -1.99 2.87 7.90
CA ALA A 268 -1.06 3.98 7.64
C ALA A 268 -1.82 5.30 7.42
N VAL A 269 -2.93 5.26 6.69
CA VAL A 269 -3.81 6.44 6.50
C VAL A 269 -4.38 6.91 7.84
N MET A 270 -4.87 6.00 8.68
CA MET A 270 -5.37 6.33 10.02
C MET A 270 -4.30 6.99 10.89
N PHE A 271 -3.11 6.41 10.91
CA PHE A 271 -1.99 6.96 11.66
C PHE A 271 -1.58 8.36 11.17
N TYR A 272 -1.52 8.55 9.86
CA TYR A 272 -1.24 9.85 9.25
C TYR A 272 -2.33 10.89 9.56
N LEU A 273 -3.61 10.50 9.52
CA LEU A 273 -4.72 11.39 9.83
C LEU A 273 -4.69 11.88 11.28
N LEU A 274 -4.31 11.01 12.23
CA LEU A 274 -4.19 11.38 13.64
C LEU A 274 -3.01 12.30 13.92
N LEU A 275 -1.86 12.07 13.26
CA LEU A 275 -0.66 12.87 13.45
C LEU A 275 -0.65 14.19 12.68
N SER A 276 -1.42 14.31 11.61
CA SER A 276 -1.46 15.54 10.81
C SER A 276 -2.30 16.62 11.49
N GLY A 277 -1.73 17.81 11.63
CA GLY A 277 -2.41 19.00 12.14
C GLY A 277 -2.86 18.88 13.59
N ASP A 278 -2.05 18.23 14.44
CA ASP A 278 -2.29 18.06 15.89
C ASP A 278 -3.67 17.52 16.27
N ARG A 279 -4.34 16.83 15.33
CA ARG A 279 -5.69 16.27 15.53
C ARG A 279 -5.78 15.30 16.69
N TRP A 280 -4.70 14.58 16.98
CA TRP A 280 -4.61 13.73 18.16
C TRP A 280 -4.78 14.54 19.46
N ALA A 281 -4.24 15.76 19.54
CA ALA A 281 -4.36 16.62 20.71
C ALA A 281 -5.79 17.15 20.84
N HIS A 282 -6.38 17.64 19.75
CA HIS A 282 -7.78 18.07 19.73
C HIS A 282 -8.76 16.93 20.05
N LEU A 283 -8.45 15.69 19.63
CA LEU A 283 -9.27 14.52 19.96
C LEU A 283 -9.19 14.18 21.45
N LEU A 284 -8.03 14.34 22.10
CA LEU A 284 -7.88 14.15 23.54
C LEU A 284 -8.60 15.23 24.34
N THR A 285 -8.70 16.44 23.80
CA THR A 285 -9.33 17.58 24.46
C THR A 285 -10.72 17.90 23.94
N CYS A 286 -11.32 17.01 23.15
CA CYS A 286 -12.65 17.19 22.56
C CYS A 286 -12.84 18.55 21.85
N GLY A 287 -11.79 19.10 21.24
CA GLY A 287 -11.81 20.39 20.56
C GLY A 287 -11.74 21.62 21.48
N PHE A 288 -11.22 21.49 22.71
CA PHE A 288 -11.01 22.64 23.61
C PHE A 288 -9.63 23.31 23.50
N LEU A 289 -8.66 22.66 22.84
CA LEU A 289 -7.45 23.33 22.32
C LEU A 289 -7.70 23.80 20.90
#